data_AF-A0A9Q7E5V8-F1
#
_entry.id   AF-A0A9Q7E5V8-F1
#
_cell.length_a   1.000
_cell.length_b   1.000
_cell.length_c   1.000
_cell.angle_alpha   90.00
_cell.angle_beta   90.00
_cell.angle_gamma   90.00
#
_symmetry.space_group_name_H-M   'P 1'
#
loop_
_entity.id
_entity.type
_entity.pdbx_description
1 polymer ?
#
loop_
_entity_poly.entity_id
_entity_poly.type
_entity_poly.pdbx_seq_one_letter_code
_entity_poly.pdbx_strand_id
1 'polypeptide(L)'
;MPFKTVTFAQATTNDGQSLLAVNDLFIGPKSHTSAQYILQWNGAEEVQSSSGIIVSTGLGSTGWFQSILAGAMAITGEASHPLLQGFSWSDRKLQFSVREPFPSRTTGVALTFGTIEPDSPLQLGSLMPENGVIFSDGIEDDYLQFNAGCIAHIGIADIQGQLISQKGRQRI
;
A
#
# COMPACT_ATOMS: atom_id res chain seq x y z
N MET A 1 -22.26 -21.70 4.71
CA MET A 1 -22.48 -20.74 3.61
C MET A 1 -21.20 -20.69 2.79
N PRO A 2 -21.24 -20.59 1.45
CA PRO A 2 -20.01 -20.39 0.68
C PRO A 2 -19.38 -19.05 1.08
N PHE A 3 -18.05 -19.02 1.22
CA PHE A 3 -17.30 -17.82 1.55
C PHE A 3 -16.05 -17.71 0.68
N LYS A 4 -15.55 -16.49 0.52
CA LYS A 4 -14.25 -16.19 -0.09
C LYS A 4 -13.31 -15.65 0.97
N THR A 5 -12.09 -16.17 1.04
CA THR A 5 -11.05 -15.65 1.93
C THR A 5 -10.49 -14.34 1.38
N VAL A 6 -10.25 -13.37 2.26
CA VAL A 6 -9.66 -12.07 1.94
C VAL A 6 -8.44 -11.84 2.82
N THR A 7 -7.31 -11.57 2.21
CA THR A 7 -6.08 -11.15 2.88
C THR A 7 -6.15 -9.66 3.23
N PHE A 8 -5.76 -9.30 4.45
CA PHE A 8 -5.66 -7.91 4.89
C PHE A 8 -4.21 -7.43 4.91
N ALA A 9 -4.02 -6.14 4.63
CA ALA A 9 -2.78 -5.46 4.95
C ALA A 9 -2.80 -4.99 6.40
N GLN A 10 -1.64 -4.85 7.00
CA GLN A 10 -1.46 -4.30 8.33
C GLN A 10 -0.29 -3.32 8.34
N ALA A 11 -0.52 -2.15 8.91
CA ALA A 11 0.53 -1.25 9.36
C ALA A 11 0.69 -1.43 10.87
N THR A 12 1.93 -1.56 11.33
CA THR A 12 2.28 -1.50 12.75
C THR A 12 3.37 -0.45 12.96
N THR A 13 3.30 0.27 14.06
CA THR A 13 4.25 1.34 14.37
C THR A 13 5.10 0.98 15.59
N ASN A 14 6.26 1.61 15.73
CA ASN A 14 7.20 1.36 16.82
C ASN A 14 6.71 1.73 18.22
N ASP A 15 5.58 2.42 18.34
CA ASP A 15 4.90 2.67 19.62
C ASP A 15 3.82 1.62 19.94
N GLY A 16 3.62 0.64 19.06
CA GLY A 16 2.68 -0.46 19.23
C GLY A 16 1.30 -0.26 18.62
N GLN A 17 1.01 0.89 17.99
CA GLN A 17 -0.26 1.08 17.29
C GLN A 17 -0.29 0.25 16.00
N SER A 18 -1.51 -0.18 15.62
CA SER A 18 -1.72 -0.94 14.39
C SER A 18 -3.00 -0.54 13.68
N LEU A 19 -2.98 -0.64 12.35
CA LEU A 19 -4.11 -0.36 11.48
C LEU A 19 -4.23 -1.46 10.43
N LEU A 20 -5.44 -1.95 10.20
CA LEU A 20 -5.74 -2.95 9.18
C LEU A 20 -6.39 -2.29 7.97
N ALA A 21 -6.11 -2.84 6.79
CA ALA A 21 -6.80 -2.49 5.56
C ALA A 21 -7.32 -3.72 4.84
N VAL A 22 -8.57 -3.63 4.42
CA VAL A 22 -9.20 -4.67 3.60
C VAL A 22 -8.84 -4.47 2.12
N ASN A 23 -8.72 -3.23 1.67
CA ASN A 23 -8.35 -2.84 0.32
C ASN A 23 -6.94 -2.25 0.27
N ASP A 24 -6.73 -1.11 0.92
CA ASP A 24 -5.54 -0.27 0.68
C ASP A 24 -5.07 0.44 1.95
N LEU A 25 -3.76 0.57 2.11
CA LEU A 25 -3.14 1.55 3.00
C LEU A 25 -2.60 2.72 2.16
N PHE A 26 -2.86 3.94 2.60
CA PHE A 26 -2.11 5.11 2.17
C PHE A 26 -1.10 5.49 3.26
N ILE A 27 0.14 5.79 2.86
CA ILE A 27 1.19 6.31 3.74
C ILE A 27 1.76 7.57 3.12
N GLY A 28 1.63 8.71 3.78
CA GLY A 28 2.09 9.98 3.20
C GLY A 28 1.59 11.21 3.97
N PRO A 29 1.66 12.40 3.37
CA PRO A 29 1.16 13.62 4.00
C PRO A 29 -0.36 13.66 3.98
N LYS A 30 -0.94 14.31 4.99
CA LYS A 30 -2.39 14.54 5.12
C LYS A 30 -2.97 15.48 4.06
N SER A 31 -2.13 16.22 3.35
CA SER A 31 -2.54 17.15 2.31
C SER A 31 -1.48 17.23 1.20
N HIS A 32 -1.66 18.15 0.25
CA HIS A 32 -0.84 18.31 -0.95
C HIS A 32 0.55 18.87 -0.63
N THR A 33 1.39 18.02 -0.06
CA THR A 33 2.82 18.23 0.19
C THR A 33 3.58 16.96 -0.17
N SER A 34 4.90 16.92 0.03
CA SER A 34 5.69 15.70 -0.22
C SER A 34 5.92 14.91 1.07
N ALA A 35 5.67 13.60 1.00
CA ALA A 35 6.17 12.64 1.96
C ALA A 35 7.70 12.62 1.91
N GLN A 36 8.36 12.61 3.06
CA GLN A 36 9.80 12.36 3.18
C GLN A 36 10.02 11.20 4.13
N TYR A 37 10.69 10.15 3.66
CA TYR A 37 10.85 8.91 4.42
C TYR A 37 12.05 8.10 3.93
N ILE A 38 12.50 7.18 4.78
CA ILE A 38 13.42 6.11 4.43
C ILE A 38 12.58 4.87 4.14
N LEU A 39 12.74 4.28 2.96
CA LEU A 39 12.09 3.04 2.56
C LEU A 39 13.09 1.90 2.58
N GLN A 40 12.76 0.83 3.30
CA GLN A 40 13.52 -0.40 3.35
C GLN A 40 12.67 -1.57 2.86
N TRP A 41 13.18 -2.30 1.87
CA TRP A 41 12.51 -3.48 1.30
C TRP A 41 13.52 -4.38 0.61
N ASN A 42 13.43 -5.70 0.83
CA ASN A 42 14.31 -6.71 0.22
C ASN A 42 15.81 -6.43 0.37
N GLY A 43 16.23 -5.94 1.53
CA GLY A 43 17.63 -5.65 1.84
C GLY A 43 18.17 -4.39 1.16
N ALA A 44 17.35 -3.66 0.41
CA ALA A 44 17.66 -2.35 -0.12
C ALA A 44 17.07 -1.25 0.77
N GLU A 45 17.75 -0.11 0.81
CA GLU A 45 17.31 1.10 1.51
C GLU A 45 17.39 2.29 0.55
N GLU A 46 16.39 3.17 0.60
CA GLU A 46 16.33 4.38 -0.20
C GLU A 46 15.66 5.52 0.58
N VAL A 47 16.30 6.69 0.61
CA VAL A 47 15.65 7.94 1.05
C VAL A 47 14.76 8.43 -0.09
N GLN A 48 13.48 8.68 0.18
CA GLN A 48 12.52 9.10 -0.83
C GLN A 48 11.82 10.40 -0.48
N SER A 49 11.44 11.11 -1.54
CA SER A 49 10.45 12.19 -1.52
C SER A 49 9.39 11.89 -2.57
N SER A 50 8.12 11.88 -2.21
CA SER A 50 7.02 11.46 -3.11
C SER A 50 5.67 12.03 -2.66
N SER A 51 4.60 11.76 -3.41
CA SER A 51 3.22 12.03 -2.98
C SER A 51 2.64 10.96 -2.06
N GLY A 52 3.48 10.08 -1.51
CA GLY A 52 3.12 8.98 -0.62
C GLY A 52 3.21 7.60 -1.27
N ILE A 53 2.77 6.59 -0.55
CA ILE A 53 2.79 5.18 -0.93
C ILE A 53 1.39 4.62 -0.81
N ILE A 54 0.97 3.86 -1.82
CA ILE A 54 -0.21 2.99 -1.74
C ILE A 54 0.26 1.55 -1.56
N VAL A 55 -0.35 0.84 -0.62
CA VAL A 55 -0.16 -0.60 -0.45
C VAL A 55 -1.51 -1.29 -0.56
N SER A 56 -1.68 -2.11 -1.59
CA SER A 56 -2.95 -2.74 -1.94
C SER A 56 -2.96 -4.23 -1.64
N THR A 57 -4.09 -4.72 -1.12
CA THR A 57 -4.40 -6.15 -1.00
C THR A 57 -4.91 -6.71 -2.34
N GLY A 58 -5.15 -8.03 -2.41
CA GLY A 58 -5.79 -8.62 -3.57
C GLY A 58 -7.19 -8.07 -3.83
N LEU A 59 -7.95 -7.75 -2.78
CA LEU A 59 -9.27 -7.13 -2.91
C LEU A 59 -9.16 -5.66 -3.34
N GLY A 60 -8.21 -4.89 -2.80
CA GLY A 60 -7.94 -3.50 -3.20
C GLY A 60 -7.25 -3.34 -4.56
N SER A 61 -6.74 -4.43 -5.14
CA SER A 61 -6.01 -4.41 -6.40
C SER A 61 -6.82 -3.95 -7.62
N THR A 62 -8.13 -3.72 -7.47
CA THR A 62 -9.01 -3.12 -8.48
C THR A 62 -9.34 -1.64 -8.23
N GLY A 63 -8.84 -1.06 -7.12
CA GLY A 63 -9.04 0.32 -6.70
C GLY A 63 -7.88 1.24 -7.12
N TRP A 64 -7.27 1.94 -6.15
CA TRP A 64 -6.17 2.88 -6.40
C TRP A 64 -4.99 2.26 -7.16
N PHE A 65 -4.69 0.99 -6.91
CA PHE A 65 -3.68 0.25 -7.65
C PHE A 65 -3.92 0.27 -9.17
N GLN A 66 -5.16 0.08 -9.62
CA GLN A 66 -5.49 0.16 -11.06
C GLN A 66 -5.34 1.57 -11.60
N SER A 67 -5.70 2.58 -10.82
CA SER A 67 -5.51 3.98 -11.24
C SER A 67 -4.03 4.31 -11.44
N ILE A 68 -3.16 3.80 -10.55
CA ILE A 68 -1.70 3.96 -10.69
C ILE A 68 -1.19 3.25 -11.94
N LEU A 69 -1.58 1.98 -12.16
CA LEU A 69 -1.17 1.24 -13.35
C LEU A 69 -1.66 1.92 -14.65
N ALA A 70 -2.93 2.35 -14.69
CA ALA A 70 -3.50 3.04 -15.84
C ALA A 70 -2.74 4.34 -16.15
N GLY A 71 -2.40 5.13 -15.12
CA GLY A 71 -1.61 6.35 -15.28
C GLY A 71 -0.20 6.05 -15.79
N ALA A 72 0.48 5.06 -15.20
CA ALA A 72 1.82 4.65 -15.63
C ALA A 72 1.83 4.17 -17.08
N MET A 73 0.87 3.33 -17.48
CA MET A 73 0.75 2.83 -18.84
C MET A 73 0.48 3.93 -19.87
N ALA A 74 -0.36 4.92 -19.52
CA ALA A 74 -0.59 6.08 -20.38
C ALA A 74 0.69 6.90 -20.60
N ILE A 75 1.57 6.97 -19.60
CA ILE A 75 2.86 7.68 -19.69
C ILE A 75 3.88 6.87 -20.50
N THR A 76 3.97 5.56 -20.28
CA THR A 76 4.97 4.70 -20.95
C THR A 76 4.55 4.26 -22.36
N GLY A 77 3.26 4.33 -22.69
CA GLY A 77 2.70 3.81 -23.94
C GLY A 77 2.56 2.29 -23.95
N GLU A 78 2.73 1.62 -22.80
CA GLU A 78 2.55 0.18 -22.69
C GLU A 78 1.06 -0.20 -22.77
N ALA A 79 0.78 -1.30 -23.47
CA ALA A 79 -0.59 -1.80 -23.67
C ALA A 79 -1.03 -2.78 -22.58
N SER A 80 -0.10 -3.38 -21.83
CA SER A 80 -0.42 -4.32 -20.77
C SER A 80 0.61 -4.36 -19.65
N HIS A 81 0.17 -4.71 -18.44
CA HIS A 81 0.99 -5.04 -17.29
C HIS A 81 0.46 -6.33 -16.65
N PRO A 82 1.30 -7.25 -16.11
CA PRO A 82 0.86 -8.54 -15.58
C PRO A 82 -0.21 -8.46 -14.48
N LEU A 83 -0.27 -7.33 -13.74
CA LEU A 83 -1.21 -7.11 -12.65
C LEU A 83 -2.43 -6.24 -13.04
N LEU A 84 -2.69 -6.03 -14.33
CA LEU A 84 -3.82 -5.19 -14.77
C LEU A 84 -5.21 -5.70 -14.37
N GLN A 85 -5.34 -7.01 -14.14
CA GLN A 85 -6.61 -7.58 -13.66
C GLN A 85 -6.62 -7.72 -12.14
N GLY A 86 -5.67 -7.09 -11.45
CA GLY A 86 -5.42 -7.30 -10.04
C GLY A 86 -4.81 -8.68 -9.76
N PHE A 87 -4.97 -9.14 -8.52
CA PHE A 87 -4.54 -10.46 -8.07
C PHE A 87 -5.56 -11.05 -7.08
N SER A 88 -5.42 -12.33 -6.71
CA SER A 88 -6.47 -13.01 -5.96
C SER A 88 -6.64 -12.40 -4.57
N TRP A 89 -7.90 -12.26 -4.13
CA TRP A 89 -8.23 -11.75 -2.80
C TRP A 89 -7.62 -12.58 -1.67
N SER A 90 -7.40 -13.87 -1.92
CA SER A 90 -6.82 -14.82 -0.95
C SER A 90 -5.30 -14.89 -1.01
N ASP A 91 -4.64 -14.24 -1.98
CA ASP A 91 -3.18 -14.30 -2.07
C ASP A 91 -2.57 -13.69 -0.81
N ARG A 92 -1.54 -14.35 -0.28
CA ARG A 92 -0.75 -13.87 0.86
C ARG A 92 0.36 -12.94 0.37
N LYS A 93 -0.02 -11.86 -0.31
CA LYS A 93 0.87 -10.81 -0.78
C LYS A 93 0.16 -9.47 -0.82
N LEU A 94 0.92 -8.40 -0.77
CA LEU A 94 0.47 -7.04 -1.05
C LEU A 94 1.30 -6.47 -2.20
N GLN A 95 0.79 -5.41 -2.83
CA GLN A 95 1.55 -4.66 -3.82
C GLN A 95 1.71 -3.22 -3.35
N PHE A 96 2.95 -2.76 -3.19
CA PHE A 96 3.22 -1.35 -2.92
C PHE A 96 3.55 -0.60 -4.21
N SER A 97 3.16 0.67 -4.25
CA SER A 97 3.58 1.62 -5.26
C SER A 97 3.78 3.01 -4.66
N VAL A 98 4.93 3.59 -4.92
CA VAL A 98 5.25 4.97 -4.60
C VAL A 98 4.57 5.88 -5.63
N ARG A 99 3.80 6.84 -5.14
CA ARG A 99 3.11 7.83 -5.98
C ARG A 99 3.99 9.02 -6.26
N GLU A 100 4.13 9.37 -7.53
CA GLU A 100 4.86 10.58 -7.98
C GLU A 100 6.25 10.72 -7.31
N PRO A 101 7.12 9.69 -7.40
CA PRO A 101 8.45 9.73 -6.79
C PRO A 101 9.31 10.85 -7.40
N PHE A 102 10.00 11.61 -6.57
CA PHE A 102 10.81 12.76 -6.98
C PHE A 102 12.32 12.45 -6.91
N PRO A 103 13.03 12.36 -8.05
CA PRO A 103 14.47 12.15 -8.08
C PRO A 103 15.22 13.45 -7.74
N SER A 104 16.22 13.37 -6.86
CA SER A 104 17.05 14.53 -6.52
C SER A 104 18.49 14.11 -6.18
N ARG A 105 19.30 15.06 -5.69
CA ARG A 105 20.66 14.76 -5.20
C ARG A 105 20.67 13.90 -3.93
N THR A 106 19.56 13.87 -3.19
CA THR A 106 19.45 13.22 -1.87
C THR A 106 18.30 12.22 -1.79
N THR A 107 17.52 12.05 -2.87
CA THR A 107 16.39 11.12 -2.92
C THR A 107 16.49 10.20 -4.13
N GLY A 108 16.16 8.93 -3.91
CA GLY A 108 16.15 7.91 -4.95
C GLY A 108 14.74 7.59 -5.47
N VAL A 109 14.71 6.78 -6.53
CA VAL A 109 13.49 6.31 -7.21
C VAL A 109 13.61 4.86 -7.69
N ALA A 110 14.54 4.09 -7.10
CA ALA A 110 14.75 2.68 -7.42
C ALA A 110 13.71 1.78 -6.76
N LEU A 111 13.21 2.14 -5.57
CA LEU A 111 12.25 1.35 -4.80
C LEU A 111 10.82 1.92 -4.93
N THR A 112 10.27 1.92 -6.14
CA THR A 112 8.98 2.60 -6.44
C THR A 112 7.80 1.65 -6.61
N PHE A 113 8.05 0.36 -6.78
CA PHE A 113 7.01 -0.64 -7.00
C PHE A 113 7.53 -2.03 -6.61
N GLY A 114 6.76 -2.80 -5.84
CA GLY A 114 7.19 -4.13 -5.42
C GLY A 114 6.15 -4.92 -4.63
N THR A 115 6.37 -6.22 -4.56
CA THR A 115 5.50 -7.16 -3.83
C THR A 115 5.96 -7.27 -2.38
N ILE A 116 5.03 -7.15 -1.43
CA ILE A 116 5.27 -7.47 -0.02
C ILE A 116 4.79 -8.89 0.23
N GLU A 117 5.70 -9.78 0.63
CA GLU A 117 5.40 -11.16 1.01
C GLU A 117 5.61 -11.33 2.53
N PRO A 118 5.15 -12.46 3.14
CA PRO A 118 5.23 -12.64 4.59
C PRO A 118 6.65 -12.52 5.18
N ASP A 119 7.67 -12.87 4.40
CA ASP A 119 9.09 -12.86 4.76
C ASP A 119 9.84 -11.61 4.25
N SER A 120 9.16 -10.73 3.51
CA SER A 120 9.70 -9.49 2.93
C SER A 120 8.81 -8.28 3.22
N PRO A 121 8.59 -7.93 4.51
CA PRO A 121 7.81 -6.75 4.88
C PRO A 121 8.46 -5.46 4.36
N LEU A 122 7.63 -4.45 4.14
CA LEU A 122 8.09 -3.09 3.82
C LEU A 122 8.24 -2.31 5.13
N GLN A 123 9.39 -1.69 5.35
CA GLN A 123 9.62 -0.82 6.50
C GLN A 123 9.80 0.63 6.04
N LEU A 124 9.15 1.55 6.74
CA LEU A 124 9.15 2.97 6.43
C LEU A 124 9.52 3.77 7.68
N GLY A 125 10.57 4.57 7.61
CA GLY A 125 10.94 5.55 8.65
C GLY A 125 10.54 6.95 8.21
N SER A 126 9.66 7.62 8.94
CA SER A 126 9.24 8.97 8.57
C SER A 126 10.32 10.01 8.88
N LEU A 127 10.49 10.96 7.95
CA LEU A 127 11.28 12.18 8.10
C LEU A 127 10.39 13.43 8.10
N MET A 128 9.06 13.27 8.05
CA MET A 128 8.12 14.39 8.02
C MET A 128 7.98 15.01 9.42
N PRO A 129 8.20 16.32 9.61
CA PRO A 129 8.10 16.92 10.94
C PRO A 129 6.68 16.83 11.52
N GLU A 130 5.67 16.95 10.67
CA GLU A 130 4.25 16.94 11.02
C GLU A 130 3.39 16.50 9.83
N ASN A 131 2.11 16.28 10.08
CA ASN A 131 1.08 15.94 9.09
C ASN A 131 1.33 14.65 8.29
N GLY A 132 2.26 13.79 8.72
CA GLY A 132 2.39 12.44 8.19
C GLY A 132 1.30 11.53 8.74
N VAL A 133 0.68 10.74 7.88
CA VAL A 133 -0.44 9.85 8.21
C VAL A 133 -0.30 8.48 7.55
N ILE A 134 -0.85 7.46 8.21
CA ILE A 134 -1.19 6.17 7.64
C ILE A 134 -2.68 5.95 7.85
N PHE A 135 -3.45 5.79 6.77
CA PHE A 135 -4.88 5.48 6.86
C PHE A 135 -5.25 4.32 5.94
N SER A 136 -6.37 3.68 6.20
CA SER A 136 -6.85 2.53 5.44
C SER A 136 -8.15 2.81 4.69
N ASP A 137 -8.31 2.16 3.54
CA ASP A 137 -9.57 2.03 2.80
C ASP A 137 -10.27 3.35 2.45
N GLY A 138 -9.51 4.45 2.34
CA GLY A 138 -10.05 5.79 2.07
C GLY A 138 -10.65 6.50 3.28
N ILE A 139 -10.49 5.96 4.48
CA ILE A 139 -11.03 6.53 5.73
C ILE A 139 -9.99 7.46 6.35
N GLU A 140 -9.93 8.71 5.88
CA GLU A 140 -8.89 9.68 6.29
C GLU A 140 -9.01 10.16 7.76
N ASP A 141 -10.19 10.05 8.36
CA ASP A 141 -10.44 10.48 9.74
C ASP A 141 -9.94 9.48 10.79
N ASP A 142 -9.65 8.23 10.38
CA ASP A 142 -9.08 7.17 11.22
C ASP A 142 -7.68 6.79 10.72
N TYR A 143 -6.65 7.29 11.41
CA TYR A 143 -5.27 7.19 10.94
C TYR A 143 -4.27 7.05 12.09
N LEU A 144 -3.13 6.44 11.77
CA LEU A 144 -1.92 6.48 12.60
C LEU A 144 -1.08 7.69 12.22
N GLN A 145 -0.46 8.34 13.22
CA GLN A 145 0.52 9.40 12.94
C GLN A 145 1.79 8.79 12.36
N PHE A 146 2.34 9.42 11.33
CA PHE A 146 3.57 9.02 10.66
C PHE A 146 4.54 10.20 10.55
N ASN A 147 4.82 10.84 11.69
CA ASN A 147 5.76 11.96 11.79
C ASN A 147 7.17 11.47 12.14
N ALA A 148 8.15 12.37 12.12
CA ALA A 148 9.56 12.07 12.31
C ALA A 148 9.81 11.24 13.57
N GLY A 149 10.56 10.14 13.41
CA GLY A 149 10.81 9.16 14.47
C GLY A 149 9.81 8.00 14.52
N CYS A 150 8.70 8.07 13.76
CA CYS A 150 7.82 6.93 13.53
C CYS A 150 8.48 5.95 12.56
N ILE A 151 8.45 4.67 12.92
CA ILE A 151 8.83 3.54 12.07
C ILE A 151 7.59 2.69 11.88
N ALA A 152 7.13 2.58 10.64
CA ALA A 152 6.00 1.74 10.27
C ALA A 152 6.49 0.48 9.55
N HIS A 153 6.00 -0.68 9.99
CA HIS A 153 6.15 -1.95 9.29
C HIS A 153 4.84 -2.28 8.61
N ILE A 154 4.90 -2.43 7.30
CA ILE A 154 3.77 -2.81 6.46
C ILE A 154 3.94 -4.26 6.05
N GLY A 155 2.96 -5.06 6.40
CA GLY A 155 2.96 -6.49 6.14
C GLY A 155 1.55 -7.03 6.00
N ILE A 156 1.46 -8.34 5.86
CA ILE A 156 0.18 -9.02 5.73
C ILE A 156 -0.32 -9.36 7.14
N ALA A 157 -1.57 -9.01 7.45
CA ALA A 157 -2.14 -9.29 8.76
C ALA A 157 -2.20 -10.80 9.05
N ASP A 158 -2.10 -11.17 10.33
CA ASP A 158 -2.28 -12.57 10.77
C ASP A 158 -3.74 -13.03 10.61
N ILE A 159 -4.67 -12.09 10.69
CA ILE A 159 -6.09 -12.36 10.47
C ILE A 159 -6.46 -12.28 8.98
N GLN A 160 -7.46 -13.06 8.59
CA GLN A 160 -8.05 -13.01 7.25
C GLN A 160 -9.57 -12.82 7.34
N GLY A 161 -10.13 -12.09 6.39
CA GLY A 161 -11.57 -11.91 6.24
C GLY A 161 -12.23 -13.11 5.57
N GLN A 162 -13.50 -13.34 5.89
CA GLN A 162 -14.38 -14.26 5.16
C GLN A 162 -15.55 -13.49 4.57
N LEU A 163 -15.53 -13.26 3.26
CA LEU A 163 -16.65 -12.64 2.57
C LEU A 163 -17.72 -13.69 2.29
N ILE A 164 -18.85 -13.58 2.97
CA ILE A 164 -20.02 -14.43 2.74
C ILE A 164 -20.80 -13.88 1.54
N SER A 165 -21.02 -14.70 0.51
CA SER A 165 -21.93 -14.35 -0.58
C SER A 165 -23.12 -15.33 -0.60
N GLN A 166 -24.31 -14.80 -0.88
CA GLN A 166 -25.43 -15.68 -1.22
C GLN A 166 -25.13 -16.34 -2.57
N LYS A 167 -25.47 -17.63 -2.73
CA LYS A 167 -25.41 -18.29 -4.04
C LYS A 167 -26.10 -17.39 -5.05
N GLY A 168 -25.38 -16.96 -6.09
CA GLY A 168 -25.93 -16.12 -7.14
C GLY A 168 -27.21 -16.75 -7.68
N ARG A 169 -28.30 -15.97 -7.76
CA ARG A 169 -29.38 -16.31 -8.67
C ARG A 169 -28.73 -16.45 -10.05
N GLN A 170 -28.75 -17.66 -10.61
CA GLN A 170 -28.51 -17.84 -12.05
C GLN A 170 -29.48 -16.89 -12.74
N ARG A 171 -28.95 -15.87 -13.43
CA ARG A 171 -29.73 -15.14 -14.42
C ARG A 171 -30.11 -16.18 -15.47
N ILE A 172 -31.42 -16.37 -15.63
CA ILE A 172 -32.07 -17.18 -16.66
C ILE A 172 -31.79 -16.53 -18.01
#